data_AF-A0A946S2W1-F1
#
_entry.id   AF-A0A946S2W1-F1
#
_cell.length_a   1.000
_cell.length_b   1.000
_cell.length_c   1.000
_cell.angle_alpha   90.00
_cell.angle_beta   90.00
_cell.angle_gamma   90.00
#
_symmetry.space_group_name_H-M   'P 1'
#
loop_
_entity.id
_entity.type
_entity.pdbx_description
1 polymer ?
#
loop_
_entity_poly.entity_id
_entity_poly.type
_entity_poly.pdbx_seq_one_letter_code
_entity_poly.pdbx_strand_id
1 'polypeptide(L)'
;MKRILLMSLFLIGLFFLNGCPGSDGEDGRAYMSISFSDTQPLSYWDNNPSMPYGLRYGRSYLSEPGIFDFEYFVTEDQSWAGTYEIYIEEGEKGHDFFVDGDDGWDIYLTLLCDPDGPTFQRYSNPRDTYDGVDINSVDMEQNAGGYSIRIKAEKQFGQTPGMSPKVISSSR
;
A
#
# COMPACT_ATOMS: atom_id res chain seq x y z
N MET A 1 -4.20 30.98 59.72
CA MET A 1 -4.56 29.60 59.31
C MET A 1 -5.43 29.54 58.04
N LYS A 2 -6.50 30.33 57.88
CA LYS A 2 -7.34 30.34 56.64
C LYS A 2 -6.61 30.71 55.33
N ARG A 3 -5.55 31.52 55.38
CA ARG A 3 -4.76 31.95 54.19
C ARG A 3 -3.84 30.86 53.63
N ILE A 4 -3.40 29.91 54.45
CA ILE A 4 -2.53 28.80 54.02
C ILE A 4 -3.37 27.75 53.26
N LEU A 5 -4.62 27.54 53.68
CA LEU A 5 -5.55 26.60 53.05
C LEU A 5 -5.99 27.04 51.63
N LEU A 6 -6.08 28.35 51.38
CA LEU A 6 -6.43 28.89 50.06
C LEU A 6 -5.26 28.76 49.05
N MET A 7 -4.03 28.88 49.54
CA MET A 7 -2.83 28.81 48.72
C MET A 7 -2.53 27.36 48.29
N SER A 8 -2.82 26.38 49.14
CA SER A 8 -2.68 24.95 48.81
C SER A 8 -3.76 24.45 47.83
N LEU A 9 -4.97 25.00 47.82
CA LEU A 9 -5.98 24.67 46.79
C LEU A 9 -5.59 25.19 45.39
N PHE A 10 -4.92 26.35 45.32
CA PHE A 10 -4.47 26.95 44.05
C PHE A 10 -3.33 26.15 43.41
N LEU A 11 -2.42 25.60 44.22
CA LEU A 11 -1.33 24.74 43.77
C LEU A 11 -1.82 23.35 43.28
N ILE A 12 -2.88 22.81 43.86
CA ILE A 12 -3.49 21.55 43.38
C ILE A 12 -4.17 21.75 42.02
N GLY A 13 -4.81 22.91 41.78
CA GLY A 13 -5.40 23.25 40.48
C GLY A 13 -4.39 23.34 39.33
N LEU A 14 -3.13 23.71 39.62
CA LEU A 14 -2.04 23.76 38.63
C LEU A 14 -1.52 22.37 38.23
N PHE A 15 -1.66 21.35 39.09
CA PHE A 15 -1.28 19.97 38.74
C PHE A 15 -2.29 19.28 37.81
N PHE A 16 -3.57 19.68 37.87
CA PHE A 16 -4.62 19.22 36.94
C PHE A 16 -4.67 20.01 35.62
N LEU A 17 -3.76 20.97 35.40
CA LEU A 17 -3.60 21.70 34.14
C LEU A 17 -2.62 21.01 33.17
N ASN A 18 -1.99 19.90 33.56
CA ASN A 18 -1.44 18.98 32.57
C ASN A 18 -2.64 18.30 31.92
N GLY A 19 -3.17 18.91 30.85
CA GLY A 19 -4.35 18.39 30.15
C GLY A 19 -4.14 16.92 29.80
N CYS A 20 -5.20 16.11 29.83
CA CYS A 20 -5.05 14.73 29.37
C CYS A 20 -4.51 14.76 27.93
N PRO A 21 -3.58 13.85 27.58
CA PRO A 21 -3.18 13.71 26.18
C PRO A 21 -4.43 13.39 25.35
N GLY A 22 -4.48 13.95 24.14
CA GLY A 22 -5.43 13.52 23.12
C GLY A 22 -5.19 12.06 22.73
N SER A 23 -6.14 11.46 22.02
CA SER A 23 -5.94 10.13 21.44
C SER A 23 -4.93 10.18 20.30
N ASP A 24 -4.18 9.09 20.13
CA ASP A 24 -3.38 8.89 18.92
C ASP A 24 -4.34 8.74 17.71
N GLY A 25 -3.90 9.21 16.55
CA GLY A 25 -4.57 8.96 15.28
C GLY A 25 -4.49 7.49 14.88
N GLU A 26 -5.41 7.05 14.04
CA GLU A 26 -5.42 5.69 13.51
C GLU A 26 -4.45 5.55 12.34
N ASP A 27 -3.82 4.39 12.18
CA ASP A 27 -2.97 4.09 11.03
C ASP A 27 -3.79 4.03 9.74
N GLY A 28 -3.20 4.53 8.64
CA GLY A 28 -3.78 4.43 7.31
C GLY A 28 -3.85 2.97 6.83
N ARG A 29 -4.82 2.68 5.95
CA ARG A 29 -5.00 1.32 5.39
C ARG A 29 -4.55 1.23 3.96
N ALA A 30 -3.97 0.09 3.58
CA ALA A 30 -3.59 -0.19 2.20
C ALA A 30 -4.61 -1.05 1.47
N TYR A 31 -4.90 -0.70 0.23
CA TYR A 31 -5.75 -1.46 -0.67
C TYR A 31 -4.98 -1.79 -1.95
N MET A 32 -4.90 -3.07 -2.32
CA MET A 32 -4.18 -3.54 -3.51
C MET A 32 -5.15 -4.05 -4.56
N SER A 33 -4.86 -3.74 -5.83
CA SER A 33 -5.64 -4.13 -7.00
C SER A 33 -4.69 -4.62 -8.09
N ILE A 34 -5.14 -5.62 -8.85
CA ILE A 34 -4.43 -6.08 -10.05
C ILE A 34 -5.27 -5.68 -11.25
N SER A 35 -4.66 -5.10 -12.29
CA SER A 35 -5.36 -4.69 -13.51
C SER A 35 -4.43 -4.79 -14.71
N PHE A 36 -4.91 -4.37 -15.88
CA PHE A 36 -4.18 -4.25 -17.13
C PHE A 36 -4.76 -3.08 -17.91
N SER A 37 -3.98 -2.49 -18.81
CA SER A 37 -4.40 -1.35 -19.62
C SER A 37 -5.18 -1.81 -20.85
N ASP A 38 -4.55 -2.64 -21.69
CA ASP A 38 -5.11 -3.07 -22.97
C ASP A 38 -5.27 -4.59 -23.07
N THR A 39 -4.25 -5.34 -22.66
CA THR A 39 -4.20 -6.81 -22.85
C THR A 39 -4.21 -7.51 -21.51
N GLN A 40 -5.26 -8.28 -21.27
CA GLN A 40 -5.38 -9.11 -20.08
C GLN A 40 -4.27 -10.18 -20.04
N PRO A 41 -3.52 -10.33 -18.94
CA PRO A 41 -2.52 -11.39 -18.82
C PRO A 41 -3.20 -12.76 -18.78
N LEU A 42 -2.52 -13.80 -19.28
CA LEU A 42 -3.01 -15.19 -19.21
C LEU A 42 -3.19 -15.67 -17.77
N SER A 43 -2.29 -15.28 -16.88
CA SER A 43 -2.35 -15.64 -15.47
C SER A 43 -1.65 -14.61 -14.59
N TYR A 44 -2.02 -14.59 -13.31
CA TYR A 44 -1.40 -13.78 -12.27
C TYR A 44 -1.23 -14.58 -10.98
N TRP A 45 -0.11 -14.37 -10.31
CA TRP A 45 0.22 -14.92 -9.01
C TRP A 45 0.98 -13.89 -8.15
N ASP A 46 0.75 -13.92 -6.83
CA ASP A 46 1.64 -13.31 -5.83
C ASP A 46 1.62 -14.09 -4.52
N ASN A 47 2.60 -13.83 -3.64
CA ASN A 47 2.66 -14.40 -2.30
C ASN A 47 1.95 -13.55 -1.23
N ASN A 48 1.27 -12.47 -1.60
CA ASN A 48 0.54 -11.61 -0.67
C ASN A 48 -0.70 -12.36 -0.10
N PRO A 49 -0.74 -12.67 1.20
CA PRO A 49 -1.84 -13.46 1.77
C PRO A 49 -3.19 -12.72 1.74
N SER A 50 -3.18 -11.40 1.66
CA SER A 50 -4.39 -10.57 1.60
C SER A 50 -5.06 -10.60 0.22
N MET A 51 -4.31 -10.97 -0.83
CA MET A 51 -4.83 -11.10 -2.19
C MET A 51 -5.49 -12.48 -2.38
N PRO A 52 -6.81 -12.56 -2.65
CA PRO A 52 -7.51 -13.85 -2.71
C PRO A 52 -7.30 -14.57 -4.04
N TYR A 53 -7.46 -15.90 -4.01
CA TYR A 53 -7.68 -16.68 -5.23
C TYR A 53 -9.00 -16.28 -5.89
N GLY A 54 -9.03 -16.23 -7.23
CA GLY A 54 -10.19 -15.78 -7.99
C GLY A 54 -10.46 -14.28 -7.85
N LEU A 55 -9.42 -13.48 -7.57
CA LEU A 55 -9.53 -12.02 -7.59
C LEU A 55 -10.09 -11.52 -8.92
N ARG A 56 -10.74 -10.36 -8.90
CA ARG A 56 -11.26 -9.70 -10.09
C ARG A 56 -10.35 -8.55 -10.48
N TYR A 57 -9.93 -8.49 -11.73
CA TYR A 57 -9.15 -7.37 -12.24
C TYR A 57 -9.89 -6.04 -12.01
N GLY A 58 -9.14 -5.02 -11.60
CA GLY A 58 -9.65 -3.68 -11.28
C GLY A 58 -10.37 -3.56 -9.93
N ARG A 59 -10.50 -4.65 -9.15
CA ARG A 59 -11.06 -4.61 -7.80
C ARG A 59 -9.95 -4.48 -6.76
N SER A 60 -10.15 -3.58 -5.82
CA SER A 60 -9.26 -3.41 -4.67
C SER A 60 -9.61 -4.32 -3.50
N TYR A 61 -8.58 -4.83 -2.83
CA TYR A 61 -8.63 -5.69 -1.67
C TYR A 61 -7.79 -5.07 -0.55
N LEU A 62 -8.28 -5.08 0.69
CA LEU A 62 -7.49 -4.65 1.84
C LEU A 62 -6.22 -5.51 1.91
N SER A 63 -5.07 -4.87 2.04
CA SER A 63 -3.77 -5.52 2.07
C SER A 63 -2.98 -5.09 3.29
N GLU A 64 -2.21 -6.03 3.83
CA GLU A 64 -1.22 -5.72 4.86
C GLU A 64 0.03 -5.08 4.22
N PRO A 65 0.77 -4.23 4.96
CA PRO A 65 2.07 -3.74 4.53
C PRO A 65 3.10 -4.88 4.45
N GLY A 66 4.06 -4.75 3.55
CA GLY A 66 5.11 -5.76 3.34
C GLY A 66 5.66 -5.81 1.93
N ILE A 67 6.64 -6.69 1.72
CA ILE A 67 7.24 -6.98 0.41
C ILE A 67 6.70 -8.32 -0.08
N PHE A 68 6.22 -8.34 -1.32
CA PHE A 68 5.57 -9.50 -1.92
C PHE A 68 6.15 -9.82 -3.28
N ASP A 69 6.35 -11.10 -3.56
CA ASP A 69 6.74 -11.60 -4.87
C ASP A 69 5.49 -11.72 -5.76
N PHE A 70 5.64 -11.42 -7.05
CA PHE A 70 4.58 -11.60 -8.04
C PHE A 70 5.12 -12.20 -9.34
N GLU A 71 4.20 -12.78 -10.11
CA GLU A 71 4.42 -13.27 -11.47
C GLU A 71 3.14 -13.10 -12.30
N TYR A 72 3.28 -12.68 -13.55
CA TYR A 72 2.18 -12.75 -14.52
C TYR A 72 2.66 -13.17 -15.91
N PHE A 73 1.82 -13.93 -16.61
CA PHE A 73 2.09 -14.38 -17.97
C PHE A 73 1.34 -13.53 -18.98
N VAL A 74 2.06 -13.00 -19.96
CA VAL A 74 1.50 -12.27 -21.10
C VAL A 74 1.11 -13.25 -22.20
N THR A 75 2.00 -14.21 -22.47
CA THR A 75 1.78 -15.36 -23.36
C THR A 75 2.29 -16.62 -22.66
N GLU A 76 2.13 -17.80 -23.26
CA GLU A 76 2.66 -19.05 -22.68
C GLU A 76 4.18 -19.03 -22.51
N ASP A 77 4.88 -18.25 -23.34
CA ASP A 77 6.34 -18.19 -23.38
C ASP A 77 6.93 -16.89 -22.82
N GLN A 78 6.08 -15.92 -22.41
CA GLN A 78 6.51 -14.60 -21.93
C GLN A 78 5.82 -14.26 -20.61
N SER A 79 6.62 -14.04 -19.58
CA SER A 79 6.15 -13.61 -18.26
C SER A 79 6.97 -12.44 -17.72
N TRP A 80 6.47 -11.86 -16.65
CA TRP A 80 7.15 -10.90 -15.80
C TRP A 80 7.07 -11.39 -14.37
N ALA A 81 8.20 -11.36 -13.66
CA ALA A 81 8.27 -11.72 -12.26
C ALA A 81 9.09 -10.70 -11.49
N GLY A 82 8.75 -10.52 -10.21
CA GLY A 82 9.34 -9.43 -9.45
C GLY A 82 8.84 -9.35 -8.01
N THR A 83 9.15 -8.24 -7.37
CA THR A 83 8.65 -7.87 -6.03
C THR A 83 7.93 -6.53 -6.07
N TYR A 84 6.87 -6.40 -5.29
CA TYR A 84 6.29 -5.10 -4.94
C TYR A 84 6.27 -4.90 -3.43
N GLU A 85 6.26 -3.64 -3.00
CA GLU A 85 6.29 -3.27 -1.60
C GLU A 85 5.14 -2.31 -1.25
N ILE A 86 4.46 -2.59 -0.14
CA ILE A 86 3.35 -1.82 0.41
C ILE A 86 3.79 -1.21 1.74
N TYR A 87 3.69 0.13 1.84
CA TYR A 87 3.87 0.88 3.07
C TYR A 87 2.58 1.61 3.43
N ILE A 88 2.27 1.70 4.72
CA ILE A 88 1.17 2.52 5.24
C ILE A 88 1.73 3.71 6.03
N GLU A 89 0.93 4.77 6.11
CA GLU A 89 1.22 5.92 6.94
C GLU A 89 0.68 5.68 8.35
N GLU A 90 1.53 5.81 9.36
CA GLU A 90 1.12 5.70 10.76
C GLU A 90 0.32 6.94 11.19
N GLY A 91 -0.63 6.74 12.11
CA GLY A 91 -1.33 7.85 12.75
C GLY A 91 -0.38 8.70 13.60
N GLU A 92 -0.63 10.01 13.68
CA GLU A 92 0.16 10.89 14.53
C GLU A 92 -0.18 10.65 16.01
N LYS A 93 0.80 10.90 16.88
CA LYS A 93 0.60 10.78 18.31
C LYS A 93 -0.27 11.94 18.82
N GLY A 94 -1.22 11.63 19.71
CA GLY A 94 -1.94 12.63 20.47
C GLY A 94 -1.02 13.51 21.32
N HIS A 95 -1.34 14.79 21.40
CA HIS A 95 -0.58 15.80 22.14
C HIS A 95 -1.29 16.23 23.43
N ASP A 96 -0.54 16.94 24.28
CA ASP A 96 -1.08 17.51 25.52
C ASP A 96 -2.28 18.45 25.22
N PHE A 97 -3.12 18.66 26.23
CA PHE A 97 -4.31 19.52 26.15
C PHE A 97 -5.41 19.01 25.22
N PHE A 98 -5.64 17.69 25.20
CA PHE A 98 -6.73 17.04 24.43
C PHE A 98 -6.66 17.31 22.92
N VAL A 99 -5.45 17.46 22.39
CA VAL A 99 -5.23 17.56 20.95
C VAL A 99 -4.96 16.16 20.44
N ASP A 100 -5.93 15.60 19.73
CA ASP A 100 -5.80 14.28 19.11
C ASP A 100 -4.78 14.35 17.95
N GLY A 101 -4.12 13.22 17.68
CA GLY A 101 -3.26 13.08 16.51
C GLY A 101 -4.08 12.90 15.22
N ASP A 102 -3.51 13.30 14.10
CA ASP A 102 -4.12 13.09 12.79
C ASP A 102 -4.01 11.62 12.35
N ASP A 103 -5.06 11.10 11.68
CA ASP A 103 -5.04 9.75 11.12
C ASP A 103 -4.09 9.67 9.91
N GLY A 104 -3.46 8.50 9.74
CA GLY A 104 -2.70 8.17 8.53
C GLY A 104 -3.61 8.02 7.30
N TRP A 105 -3.08 8.29 6.11
CA TRP A 105 -3.88 8.25 4.88
C TRP A 105 -4.08 6.83 4.35
N ASP A 106 -5.33 6.51 3.97
CA ASP A 106 -5.63 5.30 3.20
C ASP A 106 -4.98 5.37 1.80
N ILE A 107 -4.33 4.28 1.37
CA ILE A 107 -3.68 4.17 0.06
C ILE A 107 -4.35 3.11 -0.83
N TYR A 108 -4.43 3.41 -2.13
CA TYR A 108 -4.98 2.52 -3.15
C TYR A 108 -3.93 2.30 -4.23
N LEU A 109 -3.43 1.07 -4.30
CA LEU A 109 -2.39 0.61 -5.19
C LEU A 109 -3.00 -0.28 -6.28
N THR A 110 -2.61 -0.02 -7.53
CA THR A 110 -2.96 -0.88 -8.66
C THR A 110 -1.69 -1.31 -9.37
N LEU A 111 -1.40 -2.60 -9.36
CA LEU A 111 -0.39 -3.20 -10.25
C LEU A 111 -1.04 -3.46 -11.61
N LEU A 112 -0.57 -2.76 -12.63
CA LEU A 112 -0.92 -3.01 -14.02
C LEU A 112 0.02 -4.06 -14.60
N CYS A 113 -0.54 -5.18 -15.05
CA CYS A 113 0.17 -6.31 -15.62
C CYS A 113 0.17 -6.22 -17.16
N ASP A 114 0.91 -5.25 -17.71
CA ASP A 114 0.94 -5.01 -19.15
C ASP A 114 2.05 -5.81 -19.88
N PRO A 115 1.92 -6.06 -21.21
CA PRO A 115 2.91 -6.80 -21.99
C PRO A 115 4.33 -6.23 -21.92
N ASP A 116 4.42 -4.91 -21.86
CA ASP A 116 5.68 -4.15 -21.89
C ASP A 116 6.34 -4.04 -20.52
N GLY A 117 5.63 -4.41 -19.45
CA GLY A 117 6.15 -4.43 -18.10
C GLY A 117 5.10 -4.02 -17.08
N PRO A 118 5.35 -4.35 -15.81
CA PRO A 118 4.46 -3.95 -14.74
C PRO A 118 4.60 -2.46 -14.44
N THR A 119 3.48 -1.79 -14.18
CA THR A 119 3.46 -0.41 -13.66
C THR A 119 2.56 -0.32 -12.43
N PHE A 120 2.80 0.67 -11.56
CA PHE A 120 1.93 0.98 -10.44
C PHE A 120 1.15 2.27 -10.69
N GLN A 121 -0.16 2.24 -10.42
CA GLN A 121 -1.00 3.42 -10.39
C GLN A 121 -1.58 3.62 -8.99
N ARG A 122 -1.63 4.87 -8.54
CA ARG A 122 -2.41 5.28 -7.36
C ARG A 122 -3.76 5.81 -7.79
N TYR A 123 -4.84 5.26 -7.24
CA TYR A 123 -6.16 5.88 -7.35
C TYR A 123 -6.36 6.94 -6.25
N SER A 124 -5.77 8.12 -6.46
CA SER A 124 -6.30 9.40 -5.94
C SER A 124 -6.45 10.44 -7.07
N ASN A 125 -5.76 10.24 -8.20
CA ASN A 125 -5.89 11.04 -9.41
C ASN A 125 -5.37 10.20 -10.60
N PRO A 126 -6.15 9.95 -11.68
CA PRO A 126 -5.77 9.09 -12.81
C PRO A 126 -4.67 9.67 -13.73
N ARG A 127 -3.88 10.65 -13.26
CA ARG A 127 -2.89 11.37 -14.06
C ARG A 127 -1.43 11.08 -13.73
N ASP A 128 -1.16 10.38 -12.64
CA ASP A 128 0.21 10.03 -12.26
C ASP A 128 0.50 8.57 -12.63
N THR A 129 0.52 8.30 -13.94
CA THR A 129 1.09 7.06 -14.50
C THR A 129 2.58 7.30 -14.69
N TYR A 130 3.43 6.43 -14.14
CA TYR A 130 4.87 6.55 -14.33
C TYR A 130 5.37 5.49 -15.31
N ASP A 131 5.74 5.94 -16.51
CA ASP A 131 6.33 5.11 -17.56
C ASP A 131 7.85 5.05 -17.37
N GLY A 132 8.31 4.22 -16.43
CA GLY A 132 9.73 3.92 -16.22
C GLY A 132 10.06 2.53 -16.74
N VAL A 133 9.88 2.27 -18.04
CA VAL A 133 10.06 0.94 -18.63
C VAL A 133 11.39 0.82 -19.34
N ASP A 134 12.32 0.05 -18.77
CA ASP A 134 13.30 -0.69 -19.59
C ASP A 134 12.61 -1.97 -20.09
N ILE A 135 12.82 -2.32 -21.35
CA ILE A 135 12.11 -3.40 -22.06
C ILE A 135 12.31 -4.79 -21.44
N ASN A 136 13.32 -4.94 -20.58
CA ASN A 136 13.67 -6.20 -19.93
C ASN A 136 13.62 -6.13 -18.39
N SER A 137 13.56 -4.94 -17.80
CA SER A 137 13.62 -4.76 -16.36
C SER A 137 12.86 -3.52 -15.90
N VAL A 138 12.33 -3.57 -14.69
CA VAL A 138 11.66 -2.47 -14.04
C VAL A 138 12.24 -2.35 -12.64
N ASP A 139 12.81 -1.21 -12.27
CA ASP A 139 13.12 -0.83 -10.87
C ASP A 139 12.56 0.58 -10.67
N MET A 140 11.41 0.67 -10.00
CA MET A 140 10.76 1.95 -9.72
C MET A 140 10.55 2.10 -8.23
N GLU A 141 10.83 3.30 -7.74
CA GLU A 141 10.52 3.73 -6.39
C GLU A 141 9.74 5.03 -6.47
N GLN A 142 8.49 5.02 -5.99
CA GLN A 142 7.67 6.23 -5.89
C GLN A 142 7.60 6.67 -4.44
N ASN A 143 7.96 7.91 -4.17
CA ASN A 143 7.82 8.55 -2.87
C ASN A 143 6.89 9.76 -3.02
N ALA A 144 5.71 9.74 -2.39
CA ALA A 144 4.80 10.88 -2.40
C ALA A 144 4.07 10.99 -1.07
N GLY A 145 4.31 12.10 -0.36
CA GLY A 145 3.54 12.59 0.79
C GLY A 145 2.92 11.51 1.69
N GLY A 146 3.75 10.67 2.33
CA GLY A 146 3.31 9.69 3.33
C GLY A 146 3.54 8.22 2.96
N TYR A 147 3.78 7.90 1.69
CA TYR A 147 4.00 6.50 1.26
C TYR A 147 5.21 6.35 0.33
N SER A 148 5.75 5.13 0.32
CA SER A 148 6.64 4.65 -0.74
C SER A 148 6.07 3.38 -1.39
N ILE A 149 6.31 3.19 -2.68
CA ILE A 149 6.07 1.93 -3.38
C ILE A 149 7.34 1.60 -4.13
N ARG A 150 7.81 0.37 -3.97
CA ARG A 150 8.92 -0.14 -4.75
C ARG A 150 8.47 -1.32 -5.60
N ILE A 151 8.81 -1.31 -6.88
CA ILE A 151 8.67 -2.46 -7.75
C ILE A 151 10.02 -2.80 -8.36
N LYS A 152 10.34 -4.09 -8.35
CA LYS A 152 11.45 -4.66 -9.11
C LYS A 152 10.94 -5.81 -9.93
N ALA A 153 11.12 -5.81 -11.24
CA ALA A 153 10.66 -6.88 -12.09
C ALA A 153 11.62 -7.14 -13.25
N GLU A 154 11.62 -8.38 -13.71
CA GLU A 154 12.38 -8.80 -14.87
C GLU A 154 11.47 -9.57 -15.83
N LYS A 155 11.70 -9.34 -17.12
CA LYS A 155 11.03 -10.08 -18.19
C LYS A 155 11.65 -11.47 -18.32
N GLN A 156 10.82 -12.49 -18.41
CA GLN A 156 11.25 -13.88 -18.50
C GLN A 156 10.68 -14.57 -19.74
N PHE A 157 11.45 -15.52 -20.29
CA PHE A 157 11.07 -16.29 -21.47
C PHE A 157 11.17 -17.79 -21.22
N GLY A 158 10.20 -18.55 -21.74
CA GLY A 158 10.18 -20.03 -21.69
C GLY A 158 10.05 -20.63 -20.29
N GLN A 159 9.53 -19.86 -19.32
CA GLN A 159 9.25 -20.33 -17.97
C GLN A 159 7.87 -20.96 -17.93
N THR A 160 7.71 -22.05 -17.18
CA THR A 160 6.39 -22.52 -16.75
C THR A 160 6.00 -21.78 -15.46
N PRO A 161 4.71 -21.48 -15.23
CA PRO A 161 4.28 -20.79 -14.01
C PRO A 161 4.89 -21.42 -12.76
N GLY A 162 5.60 -20.62 -11.97
CA GLY A 162 6.37 -21.14 -10.83
C GLY A 162 5.46 -21.65 -9.71
N MET A 163 4.24 -21.11 -9.61
CA MET A 163 3.27 -21.38 -8.55
C MET A 163 1.81 -21.35 -9.06
N SER A 164 0.89 -21.91 -8.26
CA SER A 164 -0.54 -21.99 -8.57
C SER A 164 -1.16 -20.60 -8.75
N PRO A 165 -1.56 -20.20 -9.97
CA PRO A 165 -2.02 -18.83 -10.22
C PRO A 165 -3.28 -18.48 -9.42
N LYS A 166 -3.32 -17.24 -8.91
CA LYS A 166 -4.52 -16.69 -8.25
C LYS A 166 -5.60 -16.34 -9.26
N VAL A 167 -5.20 -16.03 -10.50
CA VAL A 167 -6.11 -15.85 -11.63
C VAL A 167 -5.56 -16.58 -12.84
N ILE A 168 -6.45 -17.27 -13.54
CA ILE A 168 -6.21 -17.79 -14.88
C ILE A 168 -7.29 -17.19 -15.76
N SER A 169 -6.88 -16.48 -16.79
CA SER A 169 -7.78 -15.95 -17.80
C SER A 169 -8.35 -17.13 -18.58
N SER A 170 -9.67 -17.22 -18.65
CA SER A 170 -10.31 -18.21 -19.53
C SER A 170 -9.87 -17.91 -20.96
N SER A 171 -9.06 -18.79 -21.53
CA SER A 171 -8.77 -18.80 -22.97
C SER A 171 -10.08 -18.68 -23.74
N ARG A 172 -10.15 -17.75 -24.70
CA ARG A 172 -11.27 -17.68 -25.65
C ARG A 172 -11.42 -18.99 -26.41
#